data_AF-A0AA36BG63-F1
#
_entry.id   AF-A0AA36BG63-F1
#
_cell.length_a   1.000
_cell.length_b   1.000
_cell.length_c   1.000
_cell.angle_alpha   90.00
_cell.angle_beta   90.00
_cell.angle_gamma   90.00
#
_symmetry.space_group_name_H-M   'P 1'
#
loop_
_entity.id
_entity.type
_entity.pdbx_description
1 polymer ?
#
loop_
_entity_poly.entity_id
_entity_poly.type
_entity_poly.pdbx_seq_one_letter_code
_entity_poly.pdbx_strand_id
1 'polypeptide(L)'
;MSLNSPGSVNQQYPVISIGSVNQQLSKSTVSCNSHRLSKSIVSCNFYRLSKSIVSSNFYRLSKSTVSCNFYRLSKSTAQLIESCNFYRLSKSIVSCNLYRLSKSIVSCNFYRLSKSTVSCNFYRLSKSIVSCNFYRLSKSTVSCNFYRAQKSIVSCNFYRLSKSIVSCNFYRLSKSIVSCNFYRLSKPIVSCNFYRLSKSTVSCNSHRLSKSIVSCNFYRLSKSIVSSNFYRLSKSTVSCNFYRLSKSTAQLIVSCNFNRLSKSIVSCNFYRLSKSIVSCNFYRLSKSTVSCSVNQQYPVISTGSVNQQYPVISIGSVNQQLSKSLVSCNFYRLNKSIVSYNFYRLCKSIVSCNFYRFCKSIVSCNFYRLSKSTVSCNFYRLIAVVHSHLY
;
A
#
# COMPACT_ATOMS: atom_id res chain seq x y z
N MET A 1 29.20 -10.61 -32.36
CA MET A 1 30.40 -10.17 -31.62
C MET A 1 30.05 -10.01 -30.15
N SER A 2 30.44 -11.00 -29.36
CA SER A 2 30.42 -10.98 -27.90
C SER A 2 31.51 -10.04 -27.41
N LEU A 3 31.14 -8.84 -26.93
CA LEU A 3 32.06 -8.03 -26.14
C LEU A 3 32.09 -8.59 -24.72
N ASN A 4 32.95 -9.59 -24.52
CA ASN A 4 33.50 -9.90 -23.21
C ASN A 4 34.48 -8.77 -22.86
N SER A 5 34.20 -8.03 -21.80
CA SER A 5 35.20 -7.19 -21.13
C SER A 5 35.38 -7.73 -19.72
N PRO A 6 36.42 -8.55 -19.47
CA PRO A 6 36.79 -8.91 -18.11
C PRO A 6 37.61 -7.73 -17.54
N GLY A 7 37.10 -7.10 -16.48
CA GLY A 7 37.79 -5.99 -15.82
C GLY A 7 37.44 -5.96 -14.34
N SER A 8 38.08 -6.82 -13.57
CA SER A 8 38.11 -6.72 -12.11
C SER A 8 39.01 -5.53 -11.70
N VAL A 9 38.45 -4.32 -11.67
CA VAL A 9 39.18 -3.15 -11.17
C VAL A 9 39.04 -3.10 -9.65
N ASN A 10 40.08 -3.58 -8.97
CA ASN A 10 40.25 -3.54 -7.53
C ASN A 10 41.14 -2.34 -7.19
N GLN A 11 40.64 -1.10 -7.27
CA GLN A 11 41.42 0.08 -6.88
C GLN A 11 40.53 1.14 -6.20
N GLN A 12 41.02 1.69 -5.09
CA GLN A 12 40.44 2.84 -4.42
C GLN A 12 40.71 4.10 -5.24
N TYR A 13 39.74 4.60 -6.01
CA TYR A 13 39.78 5.94 -6.61
C TYR A 13 38.41 6.63 -6.58
N PRO A 14 38.37 7.97 -6.41
CA PRO A 14 37.15 8.75 -6.44
C PRO A 14 36.62 8.88 -7.88
N VAL A 15 35.30 8.96 -8.02
CA VAL A 15 34.55 9.12 -9.29
C VAL A 15 34.87 8.07 -10.36
N ILE A 16 34.29 6.88 -10.20
CA ILE A 16 34.20 5.90 -11.30
C ILE A 16 32.93 6.20 -12.09
N SER A 17 33.05 7.01 -13.15
CA SER A 17 32.03 7.08 -14.21
C SER A 17 32.10 5.78 -15.04
N ILE A 18 31.50 4.69 -14.57
CA ILE A 18 31.26 3.51 -15.41
C ILE A 18 30.22 3.91 -16.46
N GLY A 19 30.71 4.37 -17.61
CA GLY A 19 30.06 4.34 -18.91
C GLY A 19 28.67 4.97 -18.99
N SER A 20 28.63 6.21 -19.48
CA SER A 20 27.55 6.64 -20.37
C SER A 20 27.55 5.76 -21.62
N VAL A 21 26.90 4.59 -21.54
CA VAL A 21 26.68 3.73 -22.70
C VAL A 21 25.57 4.35 -23.55
N ASN A 22 25.92 5.40 -24.30
CA ASN A 22 25.08 6.02 -25.34
C ASN A 22 24.93 5.08 -26.55
N GLN A 23 24.60 3.81 -26.33
CA GLN A 23 24.51 2.81 -27.39
C GLN A 23 23.07 2.39 -27.63
N GLN A 24 22.74 2.27 -28.92
CA GLN A 24 21.63 1.45 -29.37
C GLN A 24 22.07 0.00 -29.26
N LEU A 25 21.65 -0.69 -28.20
CA LEU A 25 22.04 -2.08 -28.00
C LEU A 25 20.92 -3.01 -28.48
N SER A 26 21.27 -3.89 -29.40
CA SER A 26 20.45 -5.01 -29.84
C SER A 26 21.13 -6.33 -29.47
N LYS A 27 20.46 -7.19 -28.70
CA LYS A 27 20.97 -8.50 -28.27
C LYS A 27 22.30 -8.41 -27.48
N SER A 28 22.30 -7.75 -26.32
CA SER A 28 23.48 -7.60 -25.48
C SER A 28 23.27 -8.05 -24.04
N THR A 29 24.33 -8.55 -23.41
CA THR A 29 24.43 -8.73 -21.95
C THR A 29 25.33 -7.62 -21.40
N VAL A 30 24.78 -6.76 -20.56
CA VAL A 30 25.54 -5.71 -19.86
C VAL A 30 25.57 -6.06 -18.39
N SER A 31 26.77 -6.20 -17.82
CA SER A 31 26.96 -6.42 -16.39
C SER A 31 27.81 -5.30 -15.78
N CYS A 32 27.33 -4.74 -14.66
CA CYS A 32 28.06 -3.74 -13.89
C CYS A 32 28.23 -4.23 -12.45
N ASN A 33 29.35 -4.89 -12.18
CA ASN A 33 29.65 -5.41 -10.85
C ASN A 33 30.68 -4.52 -10.16
N SER A 34 30.40 -4.11 -8.93
CA SER A 34 31.35 -3.38 -8.10
C SER A 34 31.35 -3.91 -6.67
N HIS A 35 32.56 -4.20 -6.17
CA HIS A 35 32.72 -4.82 -4.86
C HIS A 35 32.78 -3.80 -3.73
N ARG A 36 33.60 -2.75 -3.87
CA ARG A 36 33.75 -1.72 -2.84
C ARG A 36 33.91 -0.36 -3.47
N LEU A 37 32.97 0.52 -3.18
CA LEU A 37 32.93 1.89 -3.64
C LEU A 37 32.76 2.82 -2.45
N SER A 38 33.55 3.89 -2.42
CA SER A 38 33.50 4.91 -1.38
C SER A 38 33.67 6.30 -1.98
N LYS A 39 32.83 7.26 -1.58
CA LYS A 39 32.87 8.64 -2.11
C LYS A 39 32.88 8.65 -3.65
N SER A 40 31.99 7.85 -4.24
CA SER A 40 31.96 7.62 -5.68
C SER A 40 30.62 8.02 -6.29
N ILE A 41 30.66 8.46 -7.53
CA ILE A 41 29.48 8.70 -8.36
C ILE A 41 29.52 7.68 -9.48
N VAL A 42 28.46 6.90 -9.65
CA VAL A 42 28.28 5.94 -10.75
C VAL A 42 27.04 6.36 -11.53
N SER A 43 27.17 6.52 -12.85
CA SER A 43 26.07 6.92 -13.73
C SER A 43 26.01 6.01 -14.95
N CYS A 44 24.91 5.26 -15.08
CA CYS A 44 24.64 4.39 -16.20
C CYS A 44 23.41 4.90 -16.98
N ASN A 45 23.60 5.33 -18.23
CA ASN A 45 22.52 5.83 -19.08
C ASN A 45 22.35 4.92 -20.29
N PHE A 46 21.13 4.41 -20.50
CA PHE A 46 20.78 3.53 -21.60
C PHE A 46 19.61 4.11 -22.41
N TYR A 47 19.86 4.43 -23.68
CA TYR A 47 18.86 5.12 -24.50
C TYR A 47 17.89 4.18 -25.20
N ARG A 48 18.42 3.17 -25.91
CA ARG A 48 17.62 2.19 -26.65
C ARG A 48 18.16 0.79 -26.40
N LEU A 49 17.37 0.00 -25.70
CA LEU A 49 17.65 -1.42 -25.43
C LEU A 49 16.60 -2.30 -26.10
N SER A 50 17.06 -3.31 -26.81
CA SER A 50 16.23 -4.36 -27.40
C SER A 50 16.85 -5.73 -27.22
N LYS A 51 16.06 -6.69 -26.72
CA LYS A 51 16.51 -8.08 -26.46
C LYS A 51 17.81 -8.18 -25.62
N SER A 52 17.98 -7.33 -24.61
CA SER A 52 19.16 -7.29 -23.74
C SER A 52 18.91 -7.82 -22.32
N ILE A 53 19.99 -8.19 -21.64
CA ILE A 53 19.98 -8.47 -20.20
C ILE A 53 20.91 -7.44 -19.56
N VAL A 54 20.42 -6.74 -18.54
CA VAL A 54 21.24 -5.80 -17.77
C VAL A 54 21.27 -6.29 -16.33
N SER A 55 22.46 -6.60 -15.83
CA SER A 55 22.68 -6.93 -14.43
C SER A 55 23.62 -5.92 -13.79
N SER A 56 23.34 -5.51 -12.56
CA SER A 56 24.25 -4.68 -11.80
C SER A 56 24.29 -5.13 -10.35
N ASN A 57 25.49 -5.41 -9.86
CA ASN A 57 25.70 -5.88 -8.49
C ASN A 57 26.64 -4.93 -7.76
N PHE A 58 26.15 -4.31 -6.70
CA PHE A 58 26.91 -3.40 -5.85
C PHE A 58 27.01 -3.98 -4.44
N TYR A 59 28.20 -4.44 -4.04
CA TYR A 59 28.35 -5.13 -2.77
C TYR A 59 28.49 -4.18 -1.58
N ARG A 60 29.43 -3.23 -1.63
CA ARG A 60 29.66 -2.26 -0.56
C ARG A 60 29.78 -0.85 -1.12
N LEU A 61 28.81 0.00 -0.79
CA LEU A 61 28.79 1.42 -1.13
C LEU A 61 28.80 2.26 0.16
N SER A 62 29.67 3.26 0.21
CA SER A 62 29.72 4.22 1.32
C SER A 62 29.87 5.67 0.81
N LYS A 63 28.97 6.56 1.24
CA LYS A 63 28.97 7.96 0.77
C LYS A 63 29.00 8.06 -0.76
N SER A 64 28.26 7.18 -1.44
CA SER A 64 28.27 7.06 -2.91
C SER A 64 26.89 7.33 -3.49
N THR A 65 26.87 7.79 -4.73
CA THR A 65 25.64 8.02 -5.51
C THR A 65 25.64 7.11 -6.75
N VAL A 66 24.54 6.40 -6.97
CA VAL A 66 24.33 5.57 -8.16
C VAL A 66 23.10 6.11 -8.91
N SER A 67 23.26 6.41 -10.19
CA SER A 67 22.17 6.81 -11.07
C SER A 67 22.10 5.89 -12.27
N CYS A 68 20.93 5.28 -12.51
CA CYS A 68 20.67 4.44 -13.66
C CYS A 68 19.44 4.95 -14.42
N ASN A 69 19.63 5.44 -15.64
CA ASN A 69 18.52 5.95 -16.46
C ASN A 69 18.33 5.08 -17.70
N PHE A 70 17.09 4.67 -17.97
CA PHE A 70 16.72 3.96 -19.17
C PHE A 70 15.53 4.61 -19.87
N TYR A 71 15.73 4.99 -21.14
CA TYR A 71 14.76 5.80 -21.87
C TYR A 71 13.75 4.98 -22.67
N ARG A 72 14.22 4.05 -23.50
CA ARG A 72 13.35 3.18 -24.32
C ARG A 72 13.78 1.72 -24.23
N LEU A 73 12.89 0.91 -23.70
CA LEU A 73 12.97 -0.54 -23.67
C LEU A 73 11.82 -1.14 -24.49
N SER A 74 12.16 -1.66 -25.67
CA SER A 74 11.22 -2.23 -26.63
C SER A 74 11.57 -3.67 -27.00
N LYS A 75 10.56 -4.55 -27.03
CA LYS A 75 10.70 -5.97 -27.37
C LYS A 75 10.28 -6.23 -28.82
N SER A 76 10.94 -7.20 -29.48
CA SER A 76 10.27 -8.00 -30.52
C SER A 76 10.11 -9.50 -30.18
N THR A 77 11.03 -10.21 -29.50
CA THR A 77 10.75 -11.63 -29.13
C THR A 77 11.43 -12.23 -27.88
N ALA A 78 12.59 -11.78 -27.37
CA ALA A 78 13.23 -12.33 -26.16
C ALA A 78 13.11 -11.40 -24.93
N GLN A 79 12.98 -11.96 -23.72
CA GLN A 79 12.71 -11.24 -22.45
C GLN A 79 13.84 -10.26 -22.09
N LEU A 80 13.49 -9.00 -21.82
CA LEU A 80 14.37 -8.03 -21.15
C LEU A 80 14.29 -8.27 -19.64
N ILE A 81 15.42 -8.62 -19.02
CA ILE A 81 15.56 -8.79 -17.56
C ILE A 81 16.58 -7.77 -17.06
N GLU A 82 16.13 -6.84 -16.21
CA GLU A 82 17.00 -5.95 -15.46
C GLU A 82 17.08 -6.43 -14.02
N SER A 83 18.28 -6.74 -13.54
CA SER A 83 18.51 -7.12 -12.15
C SER A 83 19.54 -6.19 -11.50
N CYS A 84 19.11 -5.44 -10.49
CA CYS A 84 19.99 -4.54 -9.74
C CYS A 84 20.06 -4.99 -8.28
N ASN A 85 21.19 -5.53 -7.84
CA ASN A 85 21.39 -6.01 -6.48
C ASN A 85 22.34 -5.08 -5.72
N PHE A 86 21.92 -4.68 -4.52
CA PHE A 86 22.62 -3.76 -3.64
C PHE A 86 22.75 -4.39 -2.26
N TYR A 87 23.95 -4.83 -1.87
CA TYR A 87 24.10 -5.62 -0.64
C TYR A 87 24.26 -4.76 0.61
N ARG A 88 25.20 -3.80 0.62
CA ARG A 88 25.47 -2.94 1.78
C ARG A 88 25.67 -1.49 1.35
N LEU A 89 24.68 -0.66 1.66
CA LEU A 89 24.71 0.77 1.37
C LEU A 89 24.73 1.55 2.68
N SER A 90 25.64 2.51 2.77
CA SER A 90 25.79 3.37 3.93
C SER A 90 25.97 4.83 3.52
N LYS A 91 25.06 5.71 3.97
CA LYS A 91 25.06 7.13 3.56
C LYS A 91 25.07 7.27 2.02
N SER A 92 24.32 6.42 1.32
CA SER A 92 24.34 6.34 -0.14
C SER A 92 23.01 6.75 -0.76
N ILE A 93 23.06 7.21 -2.01
CA ILE A 93 21.89 7.57 -2.81
C ILE A 93 21.83 6.63 -4.02
N VAL A 94 20.66 6.04 -4.28
CA VAL A 94 20.40 5.27 -5.50
C VAL A 94 19.19 5.85 -6.20
N SER A 95 19.34 6.18 -7.48
CA SER A 95 18.28 6.69 -8.34
C SER A 95 18.17 5.82 -9.60
N CYS A 96 16.96 5.36 -9.90
CA CYS A 96 16.67 4.59 -11.11
C CYS A 96 15.49 5.23 -11.84
N ASN A 97 15.70 5.74 -13.06
CA ASN A 97 14.64 6.30 -13.89
C ASN A 97 14.38 5.43 -15.12
N LEU A 98 13.12 5.09 -15.34
CA LEU A 98 12.66 4.12 -16.32
C LEU A 98 11.50 4.72 -17.11
N TYR A 99 11.79 5.22 -18.32
CA TYR A 99 10.84 6.10 -19.02
C TYR A 99 9.79 5.35 -19.84
N ARG A 100 10.18 4.41 -20.71
CA ARG A 100 9.25 3.60 -21.51
C ARG A 100 9.65 2.14 -21.52
N LEU A 101 8.80 1.31 -20.90
CA LEU A 101 8.98 -0.12 -20.84
C LEU A 101 7.81 -0.84 -21.49
N SER A 102 8.15 -1.79 -22.35
CA SER A 102 7.20 -2.67 -22.99
C SER A 102 7.68 -4.12 -22.92
N LYS A 103 6.82 -5.02 -22.42
CA LYS A 103 7.11 -6.45 -22.32
C LYS A 103 8.45 -6.76 -21.60
N SER A 104 8.70 -6.11 -20.47
CA SER A 104 9.96 -6.19 -19.69
C SER A 104 9.76 -6.70 -18.26
N ILE A 105 10.85 -7.17 -17.65
CA ILE A 105 10.93 -7.56 -16.25
C ILE A 105 12.04 -6.75 -15.58
N VAL A 106 11.72 -6.08 -14.48
CA VAL A 106 12.66 -5.29 -13.68
C VAL A 106 12.65 -5.80 -12.24
N SER A 107 13.83 -6.11 -11.72
CA SER A 107 14.04 -6.62 -10.36
C SER A 107 15.13 -5.81 -9.66
N CYS A 108 14.81 -5.25 -8.50
CA CYS A 108 15.78 -4.54 -7.66
C CYS A 108 15.80 -5.13 -6.26
N ASN A 109 16.97 -5.60 -5.81
CA ASN A 109 17.13 -6.17 -4.47
C ASN A 109 18.08 -5.32 -3.64
N PHE A 110 17.66 -4.98 -2.43
CA PHE A 110 18.41 -4.16 -1.48
C PHE A 110 18.50 -4.89 -0.14
N TYR A 111 19.71 -5.33 0.23
CA TYR A 111 19.88 -6.21 1.39
C TYR A 111 20.05 -5.45 2.70
N ARG A 112 20.97 -4.47 2.77
CA ARG A 112 21.20 -3.64 3.97
C ARG A 112 21.42 -2.18 3.62
N LEU A 113 20.51 -1.32 4.06
CA LEU A 113 20.58 0.13 3.91
C LEU A 113 20.67 0.81 5.28
N SER A 114 21.64 1.70 5.42
CA SER A 114 21.82 2.55 6.59
C SER A 114 22.02 4.01 6.20
N LYS A 115 21.13 4.88 6.66
CA LYS A 115 21.16 6.32 6.32
C LYS A 115 21.18 6.56 4.79
N SER A 116 20.46 5.73 4.03
CA SER A 116 20.50 5.74 2.56
C SER A 116 19.14 6.14 1.98
N THR A 117 19.16 6.62 0.74
CA THR A 117 17.96 7.02 0.00
C THR A 117 17.87 6.24 -1.31
N VAL A 118 16.71 5.66 -1.60
CA VAL A 118 16.43 4.97 -2.87
C VAL A 118 15.23 5.62 -3.55
N SER A 119 15.38 5.98 -4.82
CA SER A 119 14.32 6.51 -5.66
C SER A 119 14.21 5.75 -6.98
N CYS A 120 13.01 5.26 -7.28
CA CYS A 120 12.71 4.59 -8.54
C CYS A 120 11.52 5.27 -9.23
N ASN A 121 11.72 5.80 -10.43
CA ASN A 121 10.66 6.44 -11.21
C ASN A 121 10.37 5.67 -12.49
N PHE A 122 9.11 5.30 -12.69
CA PHE A 122 8.62 4.58 -13.86
C PHE A 122 7.56 5.42 -14.57
N TYR A 123 7.84 5.90 -15.78
CA TYR A 123 6.94 6.82 -16.47
C TYR A 123 5.85 6.10 -17.27
N ARG A 124 6.20 5.12 -18.12
CA ARG A 124 5.25 4.32 -18.89
C ARG A 124 5.62 2.85 -18.88
N LEU A 125 4.73 2.04 -18.31
CA LEU A 125 4.81 0.59 -18.22
C LEU A 125 3.70 -0.06 -19.04
N SER A 126 4.04 -1.00 -19.92
CA SER A 126 3.09 -1.78 -20.69
C SER A 126 3.47 -3.26 -20.71
N LYS A 127 2.56 -4.13 -20.26
CA LYS A 127 2.81 -5.59 -20.18
C LYS A 127 4.12 -5.92 -19.44
N SER A 128 4.39 -5.24 -18.33
CA SER A 128 5.67 -5.33 -17.60
C SER A 128 5.50 -5.83 -16.17
N ILE A 129 6.57 -6.40 -15.62
CA ILE A 129 6.65 -6.84 -14.23
C ILE A 129 7.76 -6.05 -13.54
N VAL A 130 7.45 -5.46 -12.39
CA VAL A 130 8.41 -4.74 -11.56
C VAL A 130 8.40 -5.32 -10.15
N SER A 131 9.55 -5.77 -9.67
CA SER A 131 9.75 -6.30 -8.32
C SER A 131 10.84 -5.54 -7.58
N CYS A 132 10.56 -5.12 -6.35
CA CYS A 132 11.54 -4.47 -5.49
C CYS A 132 11.54 -5.11 -4.11
N ASN A 133 12.68 -5.67 -3.69
CA ASN A 133 12.83 -6.31 -2.39
C ASN A 133 13.81 -5.56 -1.51
N PHE A 134 13.40 -5.28 -0.27
CA PHE A 134 14.16 -4.54 0.72
C PHE A 134 14.24 -5.35 2.02
N TYR A 135 15.43 -5.87 2.35
CA TYR A 135 15.56 -6.80 3.46
C TYR A 135 15.76 -6.10 4.83
N ARG A 136 16.71 -5.17 4.95
CA ARG A 136 16.96 -4.40 6.19
C ARG A 136 17.21 -2.94 5.92
N LEU A 137 16.31 -2.08 6.40
CA LEU A 137 16.41 -0.63 6.32
C LEU A 137 16.52 -0.01 7.71
N SER A 138 17.47 0.91 7.85
CA SER A 138 17.70 1.69 9.06
C SER A 138 17.91 3.16 8.72
N LYS A 139 17.09 4.05 9.29
CA LYS A 139 17.17 5.50 9.01
C LYS A 139 17.20 5.81 7.50
N SER A 140 16.45 5.06 6.70
CA SER A 140 16.54 5.11 5.24
C SER A 140 15.21 5.56 4.63
N THR A 141 15.26 6.09 3.41
CA THR A 141 14.09 6.50 2.65
C THR A 141 13.98 5.71 1.35
N VAL A 142 12.77 5.29 1.00
CA VAL A 142 12.46 4.62 -0.27
C VAL A 142 11.28 5.33 -0.92
N SER A 143 11.43 5.70 -2.19
CA SER A 143 10.39 6.30 -3.01
C SER A 143 10.24 5.54 -4.32
N CYS A 144 9.01 5.14 -4.65
CA CYS A 144 8.69 4.48 -5.91
C CYS A 144 7.53 5.19 -6.58
N ASN A 145 7.74 5.79 -7.75
CA ASN A 145 6.71 6.52 -8.48
C ASN A 145 6.40 5.83 -9.81
N PHE A 146 5.11 5.60 -10.08
CA PHE A 146 4.60 4.99 -11.30
C PHE A 146 3.57 5.91 -11.94
N TYR A 147 3.90 6.51 -13.08
CA TYR A 147 3.02 7.49 -13.72
C TYR A 147 1.91 6.83 -14.55
N ARG A 148 2.24 5.88 -15.44
CA ARG A 148 1.26 5.12 -16.22
C ARG A 148 1.64 3.64 -16.27
N ALA A 149 0.73 2.78 -15.84
CA ALA A 149 0.92 1.34 -15.93
C ALA A 149 -0.31 0.65 -16.54
N GLN A 150 -0.06 -0.19 -17.55
CA GLN A 150 -1.07 -0.92 -18.29
C GLN A 150 -0.72 -2.39 -18.41
N LYS A 151 -1.64 -3.28 -17.99
CA LYS A 151 -1.41 -4.74 -17.98
C LYS A 151 -0.11 -5.11 -17.26
N SER A 152 0.18 -4.44 -16.15
CA SER A 152 1.45 -4.55 -15.43
C SER A 152 1.26 -5.12 -14.04
N ILE A 153 2.31 -5.76 -13.52
CA ILE A 153 2.39 -6.26 -12.15
C ILE A 153 3.49 -5.51 -11.42
N VAL A 154 3.19 -4.96 -10.24
CA VAL A 154 4.17 -4.27 -9.39
C VAL A 154 4.14 -4.89 -8.00
N SER A 155 5.27 -5.40 -7.53
CA SER A 155 5.42 -5.98 -6.19
C SER A 155 6.55 -5.31 -5.42
N CYS A 156 6.26 -4.86 -4.20
CA CYS A 156 7.26 -4.28 -3.29
C CYS A 156 7.24 -5.02 -1.94
N ASN A 157 8.37 -5.63 -1.57
CA ASN A 157 8.49 -6.39 -0.33
C ASN A 157 9.51 -5.74 0.61
N PHE A 158 9.10 -5.54 1.86
CA PHE A 158 9.89 -4.89 2.90
C PHE A 158 9.93 -5.77 4.15
N TYR A 159 11.10 -6.32 4.48
CA TYR A 159 11.20 -7.33 5.54
C TYR A 159 11.43 -6.72 6.94
N ARG A 160 12.43 -5.85 7.10
CA ARG A 160 12.73 -5.17 8.38
C ARG A 160 13.00 -3.69 8.19
N LEU A 161 12.12 -2.85 8.73
CA LEU A 161 12.24 -1.39 8.70
C LEU A 161 12.38 -0.83 10.11
N SER A 162 13.37 0.05 10.28
CA SER A 162 13.61 0.78 11.52
C SER A 162 13.81 2.27 11.24
N LYS A 163 12.98 3.12 11.84
CA LYS A 163 13.03 4.60 11.66
C LYS A 163 13.15 4.99 10.17
N SER A 164 12.38 4.35 9.30
CA SER A 164 12.52 4.47 7.84
C SER A 164 11.24 5.00 7.21
N ILE A 165 11.36 5.65 6.06
CA ILE A 165 10.23 6.23 5.32
C ILE A 165 10.07 5.46 4.01
N VAL A 166 8.84 5.04 3.70
CA VAL A 166 8.49 4.42 2.42
C VAL A 166 7.33 5.19 1.79
N SER A 167 7.50 5.57 0.52
CA SER A 167 6.48 6.24 -0.28
C SER A 167 6.31 5.54 -1.62
N CYS A 168 5.06 5.21 -1.97
CA CYS A 168 4.72 4.60 -3.25
C CYS A 168 3.57 5.39 -3.89
N ASN A 169 3.81 5.98 -5.06
CA ASN A 169 2.79 6.76 -5.78
C ASN A 169 2.47 6.12 -7.12
N PHE A 170 1.18 5.92 -7.39
CA PHE A 170 0.66 5.37 -8.64
C PHE A 170 -0.38 6.31 -9.23
N TYR A 171 -0.07 6.91 -10.38
CA TYR A 171 -0.93 7.95 -10.95
C TYR A 171 -2.06 7.38 -11.84
N ARG A 172 -1.74 6.50 -12.80
CA ARG A 172 -2.74 5.85 -13.67
C ARG A 172 -2.47 4.37 -13.82
N LEU A 173 -3.41 3.57 -13.35
CA LEU A 173 -3.38 2.11 -13.38
C LEU A 173 -4.55 1.54 -14.20
N SER A 174 -4.22 0.64 -15.12
CA SER A 174 -5.21 -0.02 -15.98
C SER A 174 -4.91 -1.49 -16.17
N LYS A 175 -5.87 -2.37 -15.82
CA LYS A 175 -5.69 -3.83 -15.88
C LYS A 175 -4.42 -4.29 -15.15
N SER A 176 -4.10 -3.68 -14.01
CA SER A 176 -2.82 -3.88 -13.32
C SER A 176 -3.02 -4.43 -11.91
N ILE A 177 -1.97 -5.09 -11.41
CA ILE A 177 -1.91 -5.68 -10.08
C ILE A 177 -0.80 -4.98 -9.30
N VAL A 178 -1.09 -4.51 -8.09
CA VAL A 178 -0.10 -3.91 -7.18
C VAL A 178 -0.13 -4.64 -5.85
N SER A 179 1.02 -5.14 -5.39
CA SER A 179 1.18 -5.76 -4.09
C SER A 179 2.28 -5.08 -3.27
N CYS A 180 1.99 -4.79 -2.01
CA CYS A 180 2.94 -4.21 -1.06
C CYS A 180 2.93 -5.04 0.22
N ASN A 181 4.05 -5.68 0.55
CA ASN A 181 4.16 -6.54 1.72
C ASN A 181 5.19 -6.00 2.73
N PHE A 182 4.78 -5.90 3.99
CA PHE A 182 5.56 -5.33 5.09
C PHE A 182 5.63 -6.32 6.27
N TYR A 183 6.80 -6.86 6.59
CA TYR A 183 6.88 -7.92 7.61
C TYR A 183 7.10 -7.39 9.03
N ARG A 184 8.19 -6.66 9.30
CA ARG A 184 8.51 -6.11 10.65
C ARG A 184 8.89 -4.64 10.59
N LEU A 185 8.05 -3.80 11.17
CA LEU A 185 8.11 -2.35 11.10
C LEU A 185 8.23 -1.76 12.51
N SER A 186 9.31 -1.02 12.76
CA SER A 186 9.54 -0.28 14.02
C SER A 186 9.81 1.20 13.75
N LYS A 187 8.89 2.07 14.19
CA LYS A 187 8.93 3.50 13.91
C LYS A 187 9.02 3.91 12.42
N PRO A 188 8.43 3.19 11.44
CA PRO A 188 8.40 3.69 10.08
C PRO A 188 7.23 4.63 9.82
N ILE A 189 7.36 5.38 8.73
CA ILE A 189 6.27 6.08 8.06
C ILE A 189 6.09 5.44 6.69
N VAL A 190 4.89 4.95 6.38
CA VAL A 190 4.56 4.32 5.10
C VAL A 190 3.40 5.06 4.46
N SER A 191 3.58 5.52 3.23
CA SER A 191 2.57 6.22 2.44
C SER A 191 2.39 5.56 1.08
N CYS A 192 1.14 5.25 0.72
CA CYS A 192 0.79 4.72 -0.58
C CYS A 192 -0.34 5.55 -1.19
N ASN A 193 -0.10 6.19 -2.34
CA ASN A 193 -1.10 7.00 -3.02
C ASN A 193 -1.43 6.44 -4.40
N PHE A 194 -2.72 6.32 -4.69
CA PHE A 194 -3.26 5.76 -5.91
C PHE A 194 -4.27 6.75 -6.51
N TYR A 195 -4.01 7.33 -7.68
CA TYR A 195 -4.83 8.45 -8.18
C TYR A 195 -5.96 8.07 -9.14
N ARG A 196 -5.76 7.08 -10.01
CA ARG A 196 -6.76 6.60 -10.97
C ARG A 196 -6.57 5.11 -11.22
N LEU A 197 -7.54 4.31 -10.80
CA LEU A 197 -7.54 2.85 -10.98
C LEU A 197 -8.69 2.42 -11.88
N SER A 198 -8.37 1.57 -12.85
CA SER A 198 -9.35 0.95 -13.75
C SER A 198 -9.07 -0.54 -13.90
N LYS A 199 -10.06 -1.39 -13.60
CA LYS A 199 -9.92 -2.86 -13.71
C LYS A 199 -8.67 -3.39 -13.02
N SER A 200 -8.36 -2.86 -11.83
CA SER A 200 -7.07 -3.08 -11.15
C SER A 200 -7.26 -3.68 -9.77
N THR A 201 -6.25 -4.41 -9.31
CA THR A 201 -6.22 -5.00 -7.96
C THR A 201 -5.07 -4.42 -7.16
N VAL A 202 -5.33 -4.05 -5.91
CA VAL A 202 -4.31 -3.56 -4.97
C VAL A 202 -4.39 -4.37 -3.69
N SER A 203 -3.27 -4.94 -3.27
CA SER A 203 -3.13 -5.64 -1.99
C SER A 203 -2.01 -5.03 -1.16
N CYS A 204 -2.30 -4.72 0.11
CA CYS A 204 -1.35 -4.19 1.06
C CYS A 204 -1.37 -5.05 2.32
N ASN A 205 -0.31 -5.84 2.56
CA ASN A 205 -0.24 -6.73 3.72
C ASN A 205 0.84 -6.27 4.68
N SER A 206 0.51 -6.23 5.97
CA SER A 206 1.46 -5.93 7.01
C SER A 206 1.34 -6.85 8.23
N HIS A 207 2.47 -7.41 8.67
CA HIS A 207 2.47 -8.44 9.72
C HIS A 207 2.69 -7.88 11.13
N ARG A 208 3.72 -7.07 11.35
CA ARG A 208 4.05 -6.53 12.69
C ARG A 208 4.46 -5.08 12.61
N LEU A 209 3.62 -4.23 13.18
CA LEU A 209 3.77 -2.78 13.23
C LEU A 209 3.91 -2.30 14.69
N SER A 210 4.94 -1.50 14.94
CA SER A 210 5.20 -0.90 16.25
C SER A 210 5.58 0.56 16.12
N LYS A 211 4.87 1.44 16.84
CA LYS A 211 5.09 2.90 16.81
C LYS A 211 5.09 3.46 15.38
N SER A 212 4.24 2.92 14.51
CA SER A 212 4.29 3.14 13.07
C SER A 212 3.13 3.99 12.58
N ILE A 213 3.35 4.70 11.48
CA ILE A 213 2.32 5.47 10.78
C ILE A 213 2.17 4.87 9.38
N VAL A 214 0.94 4.49 9.02
CA VAL A 214 0.59 4.02 7.68
C VAL A 214 -0.57 4.83 7.13
N SER A 215 -0.40 5.36 5.92
CA SER A 215 -1.45 6.08 5.19
C SER A 215 -1.61 5.52 3.78
N CYS A 216 -2.81 5.10 3.42
CA CYS A 216 -3.15 4.65 2.08
C CYS A 216 -4.28 5.52 1.52
N ASN A 217 -4.00 6.25 0.44
CA ASN A 217 -5.00 7.09 -0.21
C ASN A 217 -5.31 6.57 -1.62
N PHE A 218 -6.59 6.43 -1.91
CA PHE A 218 -7.11 6.00 -3.19
C PHE A 218 -8.07 7.06 -3.73
N TYR A 219 -7.79 7.57 -4.93
CA TYR A 219 -8.65 8.49 -5.65
C TYR A 219 -9.14 7.78 -6.92
N ARG A 220 -10.40 8.05 -7.30
CA ARG A 220 -11.01 7.65 -8.58
C ARG A 220 -10.80 6.18 -8.93
N LEU A 221 -11.63 5.35 -8.33
CA LEU A 221 -11.61 3.90 -8.54
C LEU A 221 -12.76 3.46 -9.44
N SER A 222 -12.47 2.54 -10.37
CA SER A 222 -13.45 1.92 -11.27
C SER A 222 -13.13 0.45 -11.50
N LYS A 223 -14.11 -0.43 -11.26
CA LYS A 223 -13.97 -1.90 -11.40
C LYS A 223 -12.72 -2.45 -10.71
N SER A 224 -12.44 -1.99 -9.49
CA SER A 224 -11.20 -2.33 -8.78
C SER A 224 -11.47 -3.07 -7.48
N ILE A 225 -10.49 -3.86 -7.07
CA ILE A 225 -10.48 -4.54 -5.78
C ILE A 225 -9.31 -3.99 -4.98
N VAL A 226 -9.58 -3.54 -3.75
CA VAL A 226 -8.55 -3.08 -2.81
C VAL A 226 -8.65 -3.91 -1.55
N SER A 227 -7.55 -4.55 -1.15
CA SER A 227 -7.46 -5.26 0.12
C SER A 227 -6.28 -4.77 0.94
N SER A 228 -6.51 -4.52 2.23
CA SER A 228 -5.46 -4.16 3.18
C SER A 228 -5.56 -5.02 4.43
N ASN A 229 -4.52 -5.79 4.72
CA ASN A 229 -4.48 -6.70 5.87
C ASN A 229 -3.38 -6.29 6.85
N PHE A 230 -3.75 -6.26 8.12
CA PHE A 230 -2.95 -5.75 9.22
C PHE A 230 -2.98 -6.75 10.39
N TYR A 231 -1.91 -7.51 10.59
CA TYR A 231 -1.95 -8.64 11.52
C TYR A 231 -1.72 -8.25 12.99
N ARG A 232 -0.66 -7.48 13.29
CA ARG A 232 -0.35 -7.01 14.66
C ARG A 232 0.08 -5.55 14.67
N LEU A 233 -0.67 -4.72 15.38
CA LEU A 233 -0.42 -3.29 15.56
C LEU A 233 -0.23 -2.97 17.04
N SER A 234 0.81 -2.20 17.32
CA SER A 234 1.11 -1.70 18.64
C SER A 234 1.51 -0.23 18.58
N LYS A 235 0.82 0.62 19.35
CA LYS A 235 1.10 2.07 19.40
C LYS A 235 1.17 2.71 18.01
N SER A 236 0.34 2.25 17.07
CA SER A 236 0.45 2.60 15.65
C SER A 236 -0.81 3.29 15.15
N THR A 237 -0.66 4.09 14.10
CA THR A 237 -1.76 4.80 13.45
C THR A 237 -1.90 4.32 12.01
N VAL A 238 -3.09 3.90 11.61
CA VAL A 238 -3.41 3.55 10.23
C VAL A 238 -4.55 4.43 9.72
N SER A 239 -4.36 5.00 8.54
CA SER A 239 -5.38 5.75 7.81
C SER A 239 -5.53 5.20 6.40
N CYS A 240 -6.77 4.89 6.03
CA CYS A 240 -7.12 4.44 4.68
C CYS A 240 -8.22 5.36 4.16
N ASN A 241 -7.91 6.20 3.16
CA ASN A 241 -8.87 7.13 2.58
C ASN A 241 -9.20 6.75 1.14
N PHE A 242 -10.49 6.76 0.81
CA PHE A 242 -11.02 6.43 -0.51
C PHE A 242 -11.90 7.57 -1.02
N TYR A 243 -11.55 8.15 -2.15
CA TYR A 243 -12.20 9.32 -2.73
C TYR A 243 -12.78 9.04 -4.11
N ARG A 244 -14.03 9.47 -4.34
CA ARG A 244 -14.73 9.45 -5.64
C ARG A 244 -14.72 8.06 -6.30
N LEU A 245 -15.60 7.17 -5.88
CA LEU A 245 -15.75 5.85 -6.49
C LEU A 245 -16.87 5.92 -7.53
N SER A 246 -16.51 5.86 -8.82
CA SER A 246 -17.41 6.20 -9.92
C SER A 246 -18.29 5.04 -10.37
N LYS A 247 -19.53 5.40 -10.75
CA LYS A 247 -20.55 4.60 -11.44
C LYS A 247 -19.96 3.86 -12.64
N SER A 248 -19.51 2.64 -12.44
CA SER A 248 -19.54 1.65 -13.50
C SER A 248 -20.40 0.51 -13.00
N THR A 249 -21.16 -0.11 -13.88
CA THR A 249 -22.08 -1.22 -13.58
C THR A 249 -21.45 -2.41 -12.85
N ALA A 250 -20.11 -2.46 -12.71
CA ALA A 250 -19.40 -3.50 -11.99
C ALA A 250 -18.97 -3.04 -10.59
N GLN A 251 -19.12 -3.96 -9.65
CA GLN A 251 -18.93 -3.79 -8.22
C GLN A 251 -17.47 -3.45 -7.89
N LEU A 252 -17.27 -2.41 -7.08
CA LEU A 252 -15.99 -2.14 -6.43
C LEU A 252 -15.97 -2.81 -5.07
N ILE A 253 -14.86 -3.46 -4.71
CA ILE A 253 -14.70 -4.14 -3.43
C ILE A 253 -13.52 -3.53 -2.68
N VAL A 254 -13.76 -3.03 -1.48
CA VAL A 254 -12.71 -2.67 -0.52
C VAL A 254 -12.82 -3.57 0.71
N SER A 255 -11.71 -4.18 1.12
CA SER A 255 -11.62 -4.92 2.37
C SER A 255 -10.44 -4.46 3.21
N CYS A 256 -10.69 -4.12 4.47
CA CYS A 256 -9.68 -3.75 5.45
C CYS A 256 -9.78 -4.69 6.65
N ASN A 257 -8.77 -5.53 6.86
CA ASN A 257 -8.78 -6.50 7.96
C ASN A 257 -7.67 -6.18 8.97
N PHE A 258 -8.03 -6.09 10.24
CA PHE A 258 -7.13 -5.80 11.35
C PHE A 258 -7.25 -6.89 12.42
N ASN A 259 -6.22 -7.71 12.59
CA ASN A 259 -6.34 -8.89 13.45
C ASN A 259 -6.08 -8.62 14.93
N ARG A 260 -5.02 -7.87 15.26
CA ARG A 260 -4.66 -7.55 16.64
C ARG A 260 -4.20 -6.11 16.76
N LEU A 261 -4.94 -5.28 17.49
CA LEU A 261 -4.61 -3.90 17.77
C LEU A 261 -4.35 -3.69 19.26
N SER A 262 -3.31 -2.92 19.57
CA SER A 262 -2.98 -2.51 20.93
C SER A 262 -2.55 -1.05 20.95
N LYS A 263 -3.21 -0.22 21.76
CA LYS A 263 -2.92 1.22 21.86
C LYS A 263 -2.82 1.91 20.50
N SER A 264 -3.63 1.50 19.54
CA SER A 264 -3.51 1.90 18.13
C SER A 264 -4.74 2.66 17.66
N ILE A 265 -4.57 3.51 16.66
CA ILE A 265 -5.63 4.30 16.05
C ILE A 265 -5.81 3.82 14.62
N VAL A 266 -7.04 3.51 14.23
CA VAL A 266 -7.38 3.16 12.84
C VAL A 266 -8.50 4.06 12.35
N SER A 267 -8.31 4.62 11.16
CA SER A 267 -9.31 5.40 10.43
C SER A 267 -9.46 4.85 9.02
N CYS A 268 -10.70 4.54 8.63
CA CYS A 268 -11.06 4.16 7.27
C CYS A 268 -12.13 5.13 6.78
N ASN A 269 -11.78 6.03 5.86
CA ASN A 269 -12.68 7.06 5.37
C ASN A 269 -13.02 6.82 3.90
N PHE A 270 -14.31 6.88 3.59
CA PHE A 270 -14.83 6.65 2.26
C PHE A 270 -15.72 7.83 1.83
N TYR A 271 -15.36 8.47 0.73
CA TYR A 271 -16.00 9.67 0.23
C TYR A 271 -16.57 9.45 -1.18
N ARG A 272 -17.84 9.83 -1.37
CA ARG A 272 -18.54 9.81 -2.66
C ARG A 272 -18.50 8.42 -3.31
N LEU A 273 -19.13 7.45 -2.67
CA LEU A 273 -19.24 6.07 -3.15
C LEU A 273 -20.43 5.89 -4.09
N SER A 274 -20.31 4.94 -5.01
CA SER A 274 -21.45 4.43 -5.79
C SER A 274 -21.24 2.95 -6.10
N LYS A 275 -22.24 2.10 -5.77
CA LYS A 275 -22.25 0.65 -6.06
C LYS A 275 -20.96 -0.07 -5.62
N SER A 276 -20.61 0.05 -4.35
CA SER A 276 -19.42 -0.57 -3.75
C SER A 276 -19.74 -1.47 -2.56
N ILE A 277 -19.01 -2.57 -2.42
CA ILE A 277 -18.88 -3.32 -1.17
C ILE A 277 -17.66 -2.80 -0.42
N VAL A 278 -17.86 -2.42 0.84
CA VAL A 278 -16.80 -2.03 1.75
C VAL A 278 -16.88 -2.93 2.98
N SER A 279 -15.82 -3.66 3.29
CA SER A 279 -15.71 -4.42 4.52
C SER A 279 -14.55 -3.96 5.39
N CYS A 280 -14.79 -3.82 6.69
CA CYS A 280 -13.79 -3.41 7.67
C CYS A 280 -13.89 -4.33 8.90
N ASN A 281 -12.97 -5.30 8.99
CA ASN A 281 -12.98 -6.32 10.04
C ASN A 281 -11.90 -6.06 11.08
N PHE A 282 -12.24 -6.21 12.36
CA PHE A 282 -11.34 -6.01 13.50
C PHE A 282 -11.43 -7.18 14.47
N TYR A 283 -10.42 -8.03 14.58
CA TYR A 283 -10.57 -9.30 15.31
C TYR A 283 -10.16 -9.30 16.78
N ARG A 284 -9.28 -8.39 17.22
CA ARG A 284 -8.88 -8.22 18.63
C ARG A 284 -8.41 -6.79 18.85
N LEU A 285 -8.99 -6.06 19.80
CA LEU A 285 -8.64 -4.68 20.10
C LEU A 285 -8.32 -4.51 21.57
N SER A 286 -7.31 -3.71 21.90
CA SER A 286 -7.00 -3.36 23.29
C SER A 286 -6.58 -1.90 23.38
N LYS A 287 -7.33 -1.10 24.15
CA LYS A 287 -7.07 0.34 24.35
C LYS A 287 -6.85 1.07 23.01
N SER A 288 -7.60 0.68 21.97
CA SER A 288 -7.42 1.15 20.60
C SER A 288 -8.67 1.90 20.16
N THR A 289 -8.48 2.89 19.30
CA THR A 289 -9.57 3.66 18.69
C THR A 289 -9.73 3.26 17.23
N VAL A 290 -10.97 3.06 16.83
CA VAL A 290 -11.33 2.74 15.45
C VAL A 290 -12.43 3.68 15.01
N SER A 291 -12.24 4.25 13.82
CA SER A 291 -13.21 5.08 13.14
C SER A 291 -13.37 4.60 11.70
N CYS A 292 -14.61 4.42 11.27
CA CYS A 292 -14.95 4.13 9.88
C CYS A 292 -16.00 5.14 9.45
N SER A 293 -15.65 6.03 8.52
CA SER A 293 -16.56 7.08 8.04
C SER A 293 -16.92 6.84 6.58
N VAL A 294 -18.20 7.03 6.25
CA VAL A 294 -18.73 6.85 4.90
C VAL A 294 -19.62 8.06 4.56
N ASN A 295 -19.07 9.03 3.84
CA ASN A 295 -19.81 10.24 3.42
C ASN A 295 -20.37 10.03 1.99
N GLN A 296 -21.70 10.06 1.84
CA GLN A 296 -22.40 9.58 0.64
C GLN A 296 -23.18 10.61 -0.19
N GLN A 297 -23.41 10.19 -1.45
CA GLN A 297 -24.54 10.55 -2.32
C GLN A 297 -25.23 9.32 -3.00
N TYR A 298 -24.84 8.04 -2.84
CA TYR A 298 -25.38 6.87 -3.60
C TYR A 298 -25.08 5.47 -2.96
N PRO A 299 -25.76 4.36 -3.32
CA PRO A 299 -25.75 3.05 -2.61
C PRO A 299 -24.39 2.42 -2.29
N VAL A 300 -24.26 1.89 -1.07
CA VAL A 300 -23.08 1.17 -0.55
C VAL A 300 -23.52 -0.04 0.27
N ILE A 301 -22.82 -1.16 0.16
CA ILE A 301 -22.94 -2.28 1.10
C ILE A 301 -21.73 -2.20 2.04
N SER A 302 -21.94 -2.00 3.34
CA SER A 302 -20.86 -1.91 4.33
C SER A 302 -20.95 -3.05 5.33
N THR A 303 -19.92 -3.89 5.46
CA THR A 303 -19.92 -4.99 6.45
C THR A 303 -18.72 -4.87 7.40
N GLY A 304 -18.97 -4.75 8.70
CA GLY A 304 -17.95 -4.74 9.75
C GLY A 304 -18.13 -5.90 10.69
N SER A 305 -17.05 -6.59 11.05
CA SER A 305 -17.07 -7.59 12.12
C SER A 305 -15.98 -7.28 13.14
N VAL A 306 -16.37 -7.13 14.41
CA VAL A 306 -15.49 -6.92 15.56
C VAL A 306 -15.53 -8.15 16.45
N ASN A 307 -14.41 -8.84 16.63
CA ASN A 307 -14.29 -9.98 17.55
C ASN A 307 -13.49 -9.60 18.82
N GLN A 308 -14.06 -9.96 19.96
CA GLN A 308 -13.67 -10.06 21.38
C GLN A 308 -12.38 -9.47 22.01
N GLN A 309 -12.62 -9.12 23.30
CA GLN A 309 -11.75 -8.91 24.47
C GLN A 309 -11.02 -7.54 24.57
N TYR A 310 -11.30 -6.80 25.66
CA TYR A 310 -10.63 -5.60 26.23
C TYR A 310 -11.26 -4.21 25.91
N PRO A 311 -11.04 -3.16 26.75
CA PRO A 311 -11.56 -1.79 26.55
C PRO A 311 -11.33 -1.23 25.14
N VAL A 312 -12.44 -0.83 24.49
CA VAL A 312 -12.47 -0.26 23.13
C VAL A 312 -13.20 1.08 23.15
N ILE A 313 -12.57 2.20 22.79
CA ILE A 313 -13.32 3.41 22.44
C ILE A 313 -13.50 3.38 20.91
N SER A 314 -14.59 2.79 20.46
CA SER A 314 -15.02 2.72 19.08
C SER A 314 -15.96 3.90 18.79
N ILE A 315 -15.46 4.93 18.10
CA ILE A 315 -16.31 6.03 17.64
C ILE A 315 -16.59 5.76 16.16
N GLY A 316 -17.70 5.08 15.88
CA GLY A 316 -18.22 4.88 14.53
C GLY A 316 -19.09 6.05 14.09
N SER A 317 -18.53 7.21 13.78
CA SER A 317 -19.32 8.30 13.20
C SER A 317 -19.70 7.96 11.76
N VAL A 318 -20.91 7.44 11.57
CA VAL A 318 -21.43 7.00 10.28
C VAL A 318 -22.25 8.14 9.62
N ASN A 319 -21.61 9.27 9.30
CA ASN A 319 -22.31 10.43 8.70
C ASN A 319 -22.88 10.11 7.30
N GLN A 320 -24.10 9.55 7.28
CA GLN A 320 -24.65 8.87 6.12
C GLN A 320 -25.89 9.57 5.55
N GLN A 321 -25.86 9.79 4.23
CA GLN A 321 -27.05 9.83 3.38
C GLN A 321 -27.08 8.51 2.58
N LEU A 322 -27.71 7.48 3.13
CA LEU A 322 -27.79 6.14 2.52
C LEU A 322 -29.03 6.00 1.63
N SER A 323 -28.83 5.44 0.44
CA SER A 323 -29.95 4.99 -0.41
C SER A 323 -29.67 3.58 -0.94
N LYS A 324 -30.58 2.60 -0.80
CA LYS A 324 -30.42 1.23 -1.33
C LYS A 324 -29.13 0.51 -0.86
N SER A 325 -28.84 0.58 0.43
CA SER A 325 -27.62 0.05 1.06
C SER A 325 -27.89 -1.11 2.01
N LEU A 326 -26.95 -2.06 2.09
CA LEU A 326 -26.90 -3.12 3.11
C LEU A 326 -25.73 -2.85 4.06
N VAL A 327 -26.00 -2.49 5.30
CA VAL A 327 -24.95 -2.31 6.31
C VAL A 327 -25.07 -3.42 7.34
N SER A 328 -24.03 -4.23 7.54
CA SER A 328 -23.98 -5.22 8.64
C SER A 328 -22.79 -4.97 9.56
N CYS A 329 -23.02 -4.85 10.87
CA CYS A 329 -21.98 -4.67 11.86
C CYS A 329 -22.13 -5.74 12.95
N ASN A 330 -21.22 -6.70 13.04
CA ASN A 330 -21.25 -7.74 14.07
C ASN A 330 -20.18 -7.48 15.12
N PHE A 331 -20.54 -7.37 16.39
CA PHE A 331 -19.63 -7.21 17.53
C PHE A 331 -19.74 -8.40 18.46
N TYR A 332 -18.62 -9.01 18.82
CA TYR A 332 -18.57 -10.13 19.75
C TYR A 332 -17.71 -9.74 20.96
N ARG A 333 -18.21 -9.97 22.17
CA ARG A 333 -17.63 -9.74 23.52
C ARG A 333 -16.91 -8.40 23.71
N LEU A 334 -17.70 -7.36 23.99
CA LEU A 334 -17.25 -6.01 24.34
C LEU A 334 -17.09 -5.84 25.86
N ASN A 335 -16.01 -5.19 26.31
CA ASN A 335 -15.75 -4.93 27.74
C ASN A 335 -15.13 -3.53 27.91
N LYS A 336 -15.68 -2.66 28.78
CA LYS A 336 -15.20 -1.27 29.01
C LYS A 336 -15.04 -0.48 27.71
N SER A 337 -16.04 -0.56 26.84
CA SER A 337 -16.02 0.04 25.51
C SER A 337 -17.11 1.08 25.29
N ILE A 338 -16.80 2.11 24.52
CA ILE A 338 -17.76 3.07 23.99
C ILE A 338 -17.93 2.74 22.52
N VAL A 339 -19.14 2.49 22.04
CA VAL A 339 -19.47 2.30 20.64
C VAL A 339 -20.52 3.34 20.27
N SER A 340 -20.20 4.28 19.39
CA SER A 340 -21.18 5.25 18.89
C SER A 340 -21.42 5.06 17.40
N TYR A 341 -22.68 5.00 16.97
CA TYR A 341 -23.13 5.02 15.59
C TYR A 341 -24.10 6.17 15.39
N ASN A 342 -23.86 7.02 14.41
CA ASN A 342 -24.81 8.06 13.98
C ASN A 342 -25.19 7.77 12.53
N PHE A 343 -26.48 7.75 12.19
CA PHE A 343 -27.00 7.59 10.83
C PHE A 343 -27.91 8.78 10.51
N TYR A 344 -27.61 9.61 9.50
CA TYR A 344 -28.29 10.93 9.33
C TYR A 344 -29.47 10.98 8.34
N ARG A 345 -29.48 10.10 7.31
CA ARG A 345 -30.60 9.88 6.38
C ARG A 345 -30.52 8.46 5.82
N LEU A 346 -31.56 7.66 6.06
CA LEU A 346 -31.70 6.27 5.57
C LEU A 346 -32.87 6.16 4.58
N CYS A 347 -32.62 5.68 3.36
CA CYS A 347 -33.65 5.48 2.33
C CYS A 347 -33.57 4.09 1.70
N LYS A 348 -34.60 3.25 1.82
CA LYS A 348 -34.62 1.88 1.21
C LYS A 348 -33.40 1.03 1.56
N SER A 349 -32.92 1.13 2.79
CA SER A 349 -31.69 0.51 3.27
C SER A 349 -31.95 -0.48 4.39
N ILE A 350 -31.14 -1.54 4.46
CA ILE A 350 -31.15 -2.53 5.53
C ILE A 350 -29.90 -2.31 6.38
N VAL A 351 -30.08 -2.02 7.66
CA VAL A 351 -28.99 -1.92 8.64
C VAL A 351 -29.17 -3.03 9.65
N SER A 352 -28.19 -3.93 9.79
CA SER A 352 -28.15 -4.93 10.85
C SER A 352 -26.92 -4.70 11.74
N CYS A 353 -27.14 -4.47 13.03
CA CYS A 353 -26.09 -4.37 14.03
C CYS A 353 -26.29 -5.48 15.05
N ASN A 354 -25.46 -6.52 15.00
CA ASN A 354 -25.54 -7.62 15.97
C ASN A 354 -24.45 -7.44 17.03
N PHE A 355 -24.83 -7.51 18.29
CA PHE A 355 -23.91 -7.40 19.41
C PHE A 355 -24.05 -8.60 20.35
N TYR A 356 -22.96 -9.33 20.56
CA TYR A 356 -22.94 -10.58 21.32
C TYR A 356 -22.08 -10.42 22.59
N ARG A 357 -22.67 -10.50 23.78
CA ARG A 357 -22.06 -10.41 25.14
C ARG A 357 -21.41 -9.04 25.46
N PHE A 358 -21.93 -8.34 26.48
CA PHE A 358 -21.39 -7.06 26.96
C PHE A 358 -21.02 -7.08 28.44
N CYS A 359 -19.99 -6.32 28.81
CA CYS A 359 -19.72 -5.92 30.19
C CYS A 359 -19.30 -4.43 30.27
N LYS A 360 -19.96 -3.63 31.11
CA LYS A 360 -19.58 -2.23 31.44
C LYS A 360 -19.25 -1.36 30.22
N SER A 361 -20.12 -1.39 29.21
CA SER A 361 -19.91 -0.71 27.93
C SER A 361 -21.08 0.23 27.62
N ILE A 362 -20.82 1.27 26.84
CA ILE A 362 -21.83 2.22 26.36
C ILE A 362 -21.97 2.01 24.87
N VAL A 363 -23.19 1.75 24.41
CA VAL A 363 -23.52 1.73 22.98
C VAL A 363 -24.53 2.84 22.73
N SER A 364 -24.21 3.75 21.82
CA SER A 364 -25.14 4.73 21.27
C SER A 364 -25.38 4.45 19.79
N CYS A 365 -26.64 4.28 19.41
CA CYS A 365 -27.08 4.21 18.01
C CYS A 365 -28.11 5.31 17.78
N ASN A 366 -27.71 6.36 17.07
CA ASN A 366 -28.57 7.50 16.74
C ASN A 366 -28.98 7.42 15.28
N PHE A 367 -30.28 7.50 15.01
CA PHE A 367 -30.82 7.54 13.66
C PHE A 367 -31.62 8.82 13.49
N TYR A 368 -31.25 9.63 12.50
CA TYR A 368 -31.95 10.83 12.10
C TYR A 368 -32.61 10.56 10.75
N ARG A 369 -33.92 10.78 10.62
CA ARG A 369 -34.71 10.68 9.36
C ARG A 369 -34.61 9.33 8.61
N LEU A 370 -35.61 8.47 8.83
CA LEU A 370 -35.78 7.16 8.17
C LEU A 370 -36.87 7.20 7.09
N SER A 371 -36.65 6.53 5.95
CA SER A 371 -37.67 6.34 4.90
C SER A 371 -37.58 4.97 4.24
N LYS A 372 -38.64 4.15 4.41
CA LYS A 372 -38.77 2.79 3.83
C LYS A 372 -37.52 1.90 4.08
N SER A 373 -36.89 2.04 5.24
CA SER A 373 -35.63 1.35 5.62
C SER A 373 -35.87 0.44 6.82
N THR A 374 -35.25 -0.75 6.81
CA THR A 374 -35.28 -1.67 7.95
C THR A 374 -33.99 -1.55 8.76
N VAL A 375 -34.14 -1.40 10.07
CA VAL A 375 -33.02 -1.34 11.02
C VAL A 375 -33.23 -2.44 12.05
N SER A 376 -32.27 -3.35 12.18
CA SER A 376 -32.22 -4.34 13.26
C SER A 376 -30.97 -4.11 14.10
N CYS A 377 -31.16 -3.92 15.41
CA CYS A 377 -30.09 -3.88 16.38
C CYS A 377 -30.31 -5.04 17.37
N ASN A 378 -29.61 -6.15 17.16
CA ASN A 378 -29.79 -7.35 17.97
C ASN A 378 -28.75 -7.38 19.09
N PHE A 379 -29.20 -7.46 20.35
CA PHE A 379 -28.34 -7.55 21.53
C PHE A 379 -28.49 -8.93 22.17
N TYR A 380 -27.42 -9.71 22.22
CA TYR A 380 -27.41 -11.03 22.82
C TYR A 380 -26.62 -11.00 24.14
N ARG A 381 -27.31 -11.12 25.29
CA ARG A 381 -26.77 -11.20 26.67
C ARG A 381 -26.12 -9.88 27.19
N LEU A 382 -26.88 -9.14 28.02
CA LEU A 382 -26.63 -7.75 28.42
C LEU A 382 -26.12 -7.58 29.86
N ILE A 383 -25.01 -6.85 30.05
CA ILE A 383 -24.57 -6.20 31.30
C ILE A 383 -23.94 -4.84 30.94
N ALA A 384 -24.75 -3.94 30.37
CA ALA A 384 -24.31 -2.65 29.81
C ALA A 384 -25.46 -1.63 29.77
N VAL A 385 -25.11 -0.35 29.61
CA VAL A 385 -26.07 0.75 29.39
C VAL A 385 -26.19 1.00 27.89
N VAL A 386 -27.39 0.83 27.35
CA VAL A 386 -27.68 1.02 25.91
C VAL A 386 -28.55 2.26 25.75
N HIS A 387 -28.14 3.18 24.87
CA HIS A 387 -28.97 4.30 24.44
C HIS A 387 -29.22 4.18 22.94
N SER A 388 -30.48 4.09 22.54
CA SER A 388 -30.90 4.17 21.15
C SER A 388 -31.88 5.33 21.00
N HIS A 389 -31.53 6.33 20.19
CA HIS A 389 -32.39 7.47 19.92
C HIS A 389 -32.83 7.48 18.46
N LEU A 390 -34.14 7.58 18.26
CA LEU A 390 -34.77 7.86 16.98
C LEU A 390 -35.16 9.34 16.99
N TYR A 391 -34.62 10.12 16.05
CA TYR A 391 -34.88 11.55 15.89
C TYR A 391 -35.47 11.90 14.53
#